data_AF-A0ABD4SGR2-F1
#
_entry.id   AF-A0ABD4SGR2-F1
#
_cell.length_a   1.000
_cell.length_b   1.000
_cell.length_c   1.000
_cell.angle_alpha   90.00
_cell.angle_beta   90.00
_cell.angle_gamma   90.00
#
_symmetry.space_group_name_H-M   'P 1'
#
loop_
_entity.id
_entity.type
_entity.pdbx_description
1 polymer ?
#
loop_
_entity_poly.entity_id
_entity_poly.type
_entity_poly.pdbx_seq_one_letter_code
_entity_poly.pdbx_strand_id
1 'polypeptide(L)'
;MSRARSWGLSDDQIAQSWAISPQKVADLREENQLHRVYKEVVPSAGEFDEHSHRFYATFETENESDATAGPRALIVGDGPRKLGNSTANDYVLAMIAREPKHHQYQVVSHSNNPNSLLMTQWLSDKVYLEPMTEEAVASVARLERPYYAFVPAGKHELGRSIERVSPTTKVVVIEATQIPKNVVSSIPTLEFNGLFDGQVVYQLGVIGELKDQGVGKYQTLAKRYPAHLESDLATKVTATSERAISQQETPGLYQVLYQAEGVHEDVSPLTAPDIAFMTKVLGMNLTAIWVRLMIGHFSGQALVKASHEGTTYHGAIYRAHFPYADYHLTNQKSAPATVIGAQIERANKGSEQ
;
A
#
# COMPACT_ATOMS: atom_id res chain seq x y z
N MET A 1 -12.25 -0.28 -35.01
CA MET A 1 -11.33 -0.35 -33.85
C MET A 1 -10.51 0.91 -33.68
N SER A 2 -9.62 1.27 -34.62
CA SER A 2 -8.79 2.49 -34.54
C SER A 2 -9.59 3.75 -34.17
N ARG A 3 -10.70 4.03 -34.88
CA ARG A 3 -11.59 5.16 -34.55
C ARG A 3 -12.21 5.08 -33.15
N ALA A 4 -12.53 3.88 -32.66
CA ALA A 4 -13.06 3.71 -31.30
C ALA A 4 -11.99 4.02 -30.25
N ARG A 5 -10.76 3.53 -30.48
CA ARG A 5 -9.61 3.81 -29.60
C ARG A 5 -9.19 5.27 -29.62
N SER A 6 -9.26 5.96 -30.76
CA SER A 6 -9.01 7.41 -30.83
C SER A 6 -10.05 8.24 -30.09
N TRP A 7 -11.24 7.68 -29.83
CA TRP A 7 -12.26 8.31 -28.98
C TRP A 7 -12.09 7.96 -27.49
N GLY A 8 -11.08 7.16 -27.13
CA GLY A 8 -10.81 6.74 -25.76
C GLY A 8 -11.67 5.57 -25.26
N LEU A 9 -12.34 4.83 -26.15
CA LEU A 9 -13.10 3.65 -25.74
C LEU A 9 -12.17 2.53 -25.27
N SER A 10 -12.45 1.95 -24.11
CA SER A 10 -11.70 0.82 -23.56
C SER A 10 -11.99 -0.48 -24.32
N ASP A 11 -11.13 -1.49 -24.13
CA ASP A 11 -11.35 -2.81 -24.72
C ASP A 11 -12.68 -3.42 -24.22
N ASP A 12 -13.06 -3.17 -22.96
CA ASP A 12 -14.35 -3.61 -22.40
C ASP A 12 -15.55 -2.92 -23.06
N GLN A 13 -15.48 -1.62 -23.31
CA GLN A 13 -16.56 -0.88 -23.97
C GLN A 13 -16.74 -1.33 -25.42
N ILE A 14 -15.63 -1.59 -26.12
CA ILE A 14 -15.66 -2.13 -27.49
C ILE A 14 -16.23 -3.56 -27.46
N ALA A 15 -15.77 -4.40 -26.53
CA ALA A 15 -16.22 -5.78 -26.36
C ALA A 15 -17.73 -5.85 -26.13
N GLN A 16 -18.24 -5.02 -25.21
CA GLN A 16 -19.66 -4.90 -24.93
C GLN A 16 -20.45 -4.45 -26.17
N SER A 17 -19.96 -3.44 -26.89
CA SER A 17 -20.63 -2.90 -28.08
C SER A 17 -20.66 -3.90 -29.25
N TRP A 18 -19.66 -4.77 -29.35
CA TRP A 18 -19.54 -5.77 -30.42
C TRP A 18 -20.04 -7.16 -30.00
N ALA A 19 -20.50 -7.32 -28.76
CA ALA A 19 -20.92 -8.60 -28.17
C ALA A 19 -19.84 -9.70 -28.28
N ILE A 20 -18.58 -9.34 -28.06
CA ILE A 20 -17.42 -10.27 -28.01
C ILE A 20 -16.71 -10.16 -26.66
N SER A 21 -15.73 -11.03 -26.40
CA SER A 21 -14.95 -10.96 -25.16
C SER A 21 -13.90 -9.83 -25.20
N PRO A 22 -13.54 -9.23 -24.05
CA PRO A 22 -12.43 -8.28 -23.97
C PRO A 22 -11.10 -8.85 -24.50
N GLN A 23 -10.85 -10.14 -24.26
CA GLN A 23 -9.69 -10.83 -24.81
C GLN A 23 -9.71 -10.83 -26.35
N LYS A 24 -10.86 -11.05 -27.00
CA LYS A 24 -10.94 -11.00 -28.46
C LYS A 24 -10.69 -9.60 -29.02
N VAL A 25 -11.11 -8.54 -28.31
CA VAL A 25 -10.76 -7.16 -28.66
C VAL A 25 -9.25 -6.94 -28.54
N ALA A 26 -8.63 -7.42 -27.46
CA ALA A 26 -7.19 -7.32 -27.27
C ALA A 26 -6.40 -8.06 -28.37
N ASP A 27 -6.85 -9.25 -28.79
CA ASP A 27 -6.24 -10.01 -29.89
C ASP A 27 -6.34 -9.25 -31.21
N LEU A 28 -7.54 -8.73 -31.55
CA LEU A 28 -7.74 -7.89 -32.74
C LEU A 28 -6.83 -6.66 -32.69
N ARG A 29 -6.67 -6.04 -31.52
CA ARG A 29 -5.81 -4.88 -31.32
C ARG A 29 -4.34 -5.21 -31.64
N GLU A 30 -3.87 -6.37 -31.19
CA GLU A 30 -2.52 -6.87 -31.48
C GLU A 30 -2.34 -7.21 -32.97
N GLU A 31 -3.29 -7.94 -33.57
CA GLU A 31 -3.30 -8.30 -35.00
C GLU A 31 -3.22 -7.07 -35.92
N ASN A 32 -3.80 -5.95 -35.49
CA ASN A 32 -3.83 -4.69 -36.24
C ASN A 32 -2.74 -3.69 -35.78
N GLN A 33 -1.79 -4.11 -34.94
CA GLN A 33 -0.69 -3.28 -34.42
C GLN A 33 -1.17 -1.97 -33.75
N LEU A 34 -2.37 -1.99 -33.16
CA LEU A 34 -2.96 -0.84 -32.48
C LEU A 34 -2.46 -0.77 -31.05
N HIS A 35 -1.20 -0.36 -30.88
CA HIS A 35 -0.61 -0.21 -29.56
C HIS A 35 -0.82 1.19 -29.00
N ARG A 36 -0.79 1.28 -27.67
CA ARG A 36 -0.71 2.55 -26.96
C ARG A 36 0.69 3.12 -27.19
N VAL A 37 0.75 4.40 -27.53
CA VAL A 37 1.97 5.19 -27.50
C VAL A 37 1.88 6.18 -26.35
N TYR A 38 3.01 6.60 -25.80
CA TYR A 38 3.07 7.50 -24.66
C TYR A 38 3.61 8.86 -25.08
N LYS A 39 2.93 9.92 -24.65
CA LYS A 39 3.29 11.31 -24.88
C LYS A 39 3.71 11.96 -23.57
N GLU A 40 4.73 12.78 -23.59
CA GLU A 40 5.24 13.46 -22.41
C GLU A 40 4.39 14.70 -22.09
N VAL A 41 4.11 14.89 -20.80
CA VAL A 41 3.43 16.11 -20.32
C VAL A 41 4.48 17.22 -20.25
N VAL A 42 4.55 18.03 -21.30
CA VAL A 42 5.46 19.18 -21.39
C VAL A 42 4.67 20.47 -21.22
N PRO A 43 4.94 21.31 -20.19
CA PRO A 43 4.19 22.54 -19.95
C PRO A 43 4.24 23.53 -21.12
N SER A 44 5.36 23.53 -21.85
CA SER A 44 5.61 24.44 -22.96
C SER A 44 5.10 23.93 -24.32
N ALA A 45 4.35 22.82 -24.33
CA ALA A 45 3.89 22.17 -25.56
C ALA A 45 5.03 21.91 -26.58
N GLY A 46 6.23 21.58 -26.08
CA GLY A 46 7.41 21.29 -26.90
C GLY A 46 8.24 22.51 -27.31
N GLU A 47 7.95 23.71 -26.81
CA GLU A 47 8.78 24.92 -27.08
C GLU A 47 10.19 24.83 -26.48
N PHE A 48 10.36 24.15 -25.33
CA PHE A 48 11.62 24.02 -24.62
C PHE A 48 11.99 22.55 -24.43
N ASP A 49 13.30 22.28 -24.37
CA ASP A 49 13.89 20.97 -24.11
C ASP A 49 13.83 20.67 -22.59
N GLU A 50 12.61 20.47 -22.08
CA GLU A 50 12.34 20.11 -20.69
C GLU A 50 11.61 18.77 -20.61
N HIS A 51 12.25 17.80 -19.95
CA HIS A 51 11.67 16.49 -19.69
C HIS A 51 11.06 16.42 -18.29
N SER A 52 9.74 16.32 -18.22
CA SER A 52 9.01 16.14 -16.97
C SER A 52 9.06 14.70 -16.45
N HIS A 53 9.40 13.75 -17.33
CA HIS A 53 9.33 12.30 -17.15
C HIS A 53 7.94 11.81 -16.73
N ARG A 54 6.90 12.52 -17.16
CA ARG A 54 5.49 12.19 -16.91
C ARG A 54 4.80 11.94 -18.23
N PHE A 55 4.17 10.79 -18.37
CA PHE A 55 3.64 10.32 -19.63
C PHE A 55 2.17 9.96 -19.51
N TYR A 56 1.42 10.16 -20.60
CA TYR A 56 0.06 9.65 -20.77
C TYR A 56 -0.05 8.92 -22.10
N ALA A 57 -0.96 7.97 -22.20
CA ALA A 57 -1.14 7.15 -23.39
C ALA A 57 -2.13 7.78 -24.37
N THR A 58 -1.86 7.57 -25.65
CA THR A 58 -2.76 7.89 -26.76
C THR A 58 -2.64 6.81 -27.86
N PHE A 59 -3.49 6.89 -28.88
CA PHE A 59 -3.46 6.03 -30.08
C PHE A 59 -3.00 6.85 -31.28
N GLU A 60 -1.79 7.38 -31.18
CA GLU A 60 -1.08 8.09 -32.25
C GLU A 60 0.08 7.24 -32.78
N THR A 61 0.90 7.82 -33.65
CA THR A 61 1.98 7.09 -34.34
C THR A 61 3.29 7.08 -33.58
N GLU A 62 3.61 8.16 -32.85
CA GLU A 62 4.90 8.34 -32.20
C GLU A 62 4.80 8.08 -30.70
N ASN A 63 5.75 7.30 -30.17
CA ASN A 63 5.93 7.07 -28.76
C ASN A 63 7.15 7.86 -28.26
N GLU A 64 6.93 8.77 -27.31
CA GLU A 64 7.95 9.63 -26.68
C GLU A 64 8.51 9.01 -25.41
N SER A 65 7.95 7.90 -24.91
CA SER A 65 8.51 7.19 -23.76
C SER A 65 9.37 6.01 -24.18
N ASP A 66 10.65 6.11 -23.90
CA ASP A 66 11.59 5.00 -24.02
C ASP A 66 11.78 4.25 -22.71
N ALA A 67 12.24 3.01 -22.80
CA ALA A 67 12.51 2.21 -21.64
C ALA A 67 13.55 2.88 -20.68
N THR A 68 13.17 3.22 -19.44
CA THR A 68 14.09 3.76 -18.41
C THR A 68 15.37 2.92 -18.27
N ALA A 69 16.54 3.55 -18.22
CA ALA A 69 17.81 2.82 -18.24
C ALA A 69 18.09 2.06 -16.93
N GLY A 70 18.51 0.79 -17.01
CA GLY A 70 18.88 -0.03 -15.85
C GLY A 70 17.74 -0.88 -15.27
N PRO A 71 17.94 -1.51 -14.09
CA PRO A 71 16.92 -2.32 -13.45
C PRO A 71 15.78 -1.45 -12.93
N ARG A 72 14.52 -1.86 -13.10
CA ARG A 72 13.36 -1.05 -12.72
C ARG A 72 12.45 -1.72 -11.70
N ALA A 73 11.87 -0.89 -10.84
CA ALA A 73 10.75 -1.26 -9.98
C ALA A 73 9.52 -0.48 -10.42
N LEU A 74 8.48 -1.19 -10.84
CA LEU A 74 7.17 -0.62 -11.15
C LEU A 74 6.34 -0.53 -9.86
N ILE A 75 5.87 0.66 -9.51
CA ILE A 75 4.97 0.90 -8.38
C ILE A 75 3.58 1.21 -8.92
N VAL A 76 2.61 0.34 -8.66
CA VAL A 76 1.21 0.57 -9.05
C VAL A 76 0.50 1.32 -7.94
N GLY A 77 -0.08 2.48 -8.29
CA GLY A 77 -0.83 3.31 -7.36
C GLY A 77 -2.14 2.69 -6.89
N ASP A 78 -2.68 3.19 -5.78
CA ASP A 78 -3.95 2.71 -5.22
C ASP A 78 -5.19 3.21 -5.98
N GLY A 79 -5.01 4.27 -6.79
CA GLY A 79 -6.07 4.91 -7.55
C GLY A 79 -6.54 6.22 -6.91
N PRO A 80 -7.72 6.74 -7.30
CA PRO A 80 -8.24 8.00 -6.75
C PRO A 80 -8.52 7.88 -5.25
N ARG A 81 -8.32 8.99 -4.53
CA ARG A 81 -8.56 9.02 -3.08
C ARG A 81 -10.04 8.74 -2.76
N LYS A 82 -10.24 7.85 -1.80
CA LYS A 82 -11.55 7.50 -1.24
C LYS A 82 -11.49 7.68 0.28
N LEU A 83 -12.66 7.68 0.92
CA LEU A 83 -12.71 7.52 2.37
C LEU A 83 -12.11 6.17 2.76
N GLY A 84 -11.50 6.13 3.94
CA GLY A 84 -10.83 4.96 4.50
C GLY A 84 -9.34 5.18 4.67
N ASN A 85 -8.54 4.35 4.03
CA ASN A 85 -7.08 4.29 4.22
C ASN A 85 -6.28 4.98 3.10
N SER A 86 -6.89 5.71 2.16
CA SER A 86 -6.17 6.28 1.01
C SER A 86 -4.95 7.15 1.39
N THR A 87 -5.04 7.96 2.46
CA THR A 87 -3.90 8.76 2.94
C THR A 87 -2.75 7.87 3.46
N ALA A 88 -3.08 6.79 4.17
CA ALA A 88 -2.09 5.84 4.67
C ALA A 88 -1.49 4.98 3.55
N ASN A 89 -2.30 4.62 2.54
CA ASN A 89 -1.84 3.90 1.35
C ASN A 89 -0.84 4.75 0.56
N ASP A 90 -1.11 6.06 0.35
CA ASP A 90 -0.16 6.99 -0.28
C ASP A 90 1.18 7.04 0.50
N TYR A 91 1.15 7.03 1.84
CA TYR A 91 2.37 6.96 2.66
C TYR A 91 3.14 5.64 2.45
N VAL A 92 2.45 4.50 2.50
CA VAL A 92 3.08 3.17 2.29
C VAL A 92 3.67 3.09 0.89
N LEU A 93 2.94 3.48 -0.15
CA LEU A 93 3.43 3.50 -1.53
C LEU A 93 4.66 4.39 -1.69
N ALA A 94 4.68 5.58 -1.07
CA ALA A 94 5.85 6.44 -1.08
C ALA A 94 7.05 5.79 -0.41
N MET A 95 6.87 5.12 0.74
CA MET A 95 7.96 4.40 1.40
C MET A 95 8.43 3.18 0.60
N ILE A 96 7.53 2.49 -0.08
CA ILE A 96 7.88 1.43 -1.03
C ILE A 96 8.74 1.99 -2.15
N ALA A 97 8.33 3.09 -2.79
CA ALA A 97 9.08 3.69 -3.90
C ALA A 97 10.50 4.12 -3.50
N ARG A 98 10.73 4.58 -2.26
CA ARG A 98 12.07 4.99 -1.82
C ARG A 98 13.08 3.85 -1.78
N GLU A 99 12.64 2.66 -1.40
CA GLU A 99 13.56 1.58 -1.07
C GLU A 99 14.26 0.99 -2.30
N PRO A 100 13.58 0.68 -3.43
CA PRO A 100 14.25 0.28 -4.66
C PRO A 100 15.29 1.30 -5.16
N LYS A 101 15.05 2.62 -4.99
CA LYS A 101 16.08 3.64 -5.33
C LYS A 101 17.35 3.46 -4.51
N HIS A 102 17.23 3.14 -3.22
CA HIS A 102 18.38 2.83 -2.36
C HIS A 102 19.18 1.61 -2.85
N HIS A 103 18.52 0.68 -3.54
CA HIS A 103 19.13 -0.49 -4.19
C HIS A 103 19.36 -0.30 -5.70
N GLN A 104 19.48 0.96 -6.16
CA GLN A 104 19.82 1.34 -7.54
C GLN A 104 18.81 0.92 -8.62
N TYR A 105 17.57 0.61 -8.24
CA TYR A 105 16.48 0.46 -9.20
C TYR A 105 15.94 1.84 -9.60
N GLN A 106 15.64 2.00 -10.89
CA GLN A 106 14.83 3.11 -11.36
C GLN A 106 13.37 2.86 -11.02
N VAL A 107 12.73 3.84 -10.40
CA VAL A 107 11.34 3.75 -9.96
C VAL A 107 10.44 4.31 -11.03
N VAL A 108 9.57 3.44 -11.55
CA VAL A 108 8.53 3.76 -12.50
C VAL A 108 7.20 3.68 -11.77
N SER A 109 6.41 4.74 -11.78
CA SER A 109 5.11 4.77 -11.12
C SER A 109 3.97 4.73 -12.13
N HIS A 110 2.95 3.92 -11.89
CA HIS A 110 1.70 3.87 -12.66
C HIS A 110 0.55 4.35 -11.78
N SER A 111 0.01 5.55 -12.02
CA SER A 111 -1.02 6.14 -11.15
C SER A 111 -1.92 7.11 -11.90
N ASN A 112 -3.23 7.07 -11.63
CA ASN A 112 -4.22 8.04 -12.12
C ASN A 112 -4.61 9.07 -11.05
N ASN A 113 -3.93 9.08 -9.90
CA ASN A 113 -4.20 10.05 -8.84
C ASN A 113 -3.18 11.19 -8.91
N PRO A 114 -3.56 12.38 -9.41
CA PRO A 114 -2.64 13.51 -9.54
C PRO A 114 -2.12 14.03 -8.20
N ASN A 115 -2.78 13.66 -7.09
CA ASN A 115 -2.39 14.06 -5.73
C ASN A 115 -1.53 13.01 -5.01
N SER A 116 -1.20 11.89 -5.65
CA SER A 116 -0.36 10.86 -5.03
C SER A 116 1.08 11.34 -4.87
N LEU A 117 1.73 10.97 -3.77
CA LEU A 117 3.15 11.26 -3.56
C LEU A 117 4.04 10.67 -4.66
N LEU A 118 3.59 9.58 -5.32
CA LEU A 118 4.28 8.99 -6.46
C LEU A 118 4.50 9.95 -7.64
N MET A 119 3.75 11.06 -7.70
CA MET A 119 3.95 12.12 -8.71
C MET A 119 5.25 12.92 -8.51
N THR A 120 5.91 12.76 -7.36
CA THR A 120 7.09 13.57 -7.02
C THR A 120 8.38 12.97 -7.58
N GLN A 121 9.21 13.81 -8.22
CA GLN A 121 10.45 13.40 -8.90
C GLN A 121 11.48 12.71 -7.98
N TRP A 122 11.51 13.05 -6.69
CA TRP A 122 12.44 12.39 -5.76
C TRP A 122 12.02 10.94 -5.45
N LEU A 123 10.75 10.57 -5.69
CA LEU A 123 10.23 9.21 -5.51
C LEU A 123 10.25 8.41 -6.81
N SER A 124 9.82 9.02 -7.91
CA SER A 124 9.68 8.34 -9.20
C SER A 124 10.61 8.96 -10.23
N ASP A 125 11.41 8.13 -10.89
CA ASP A 125 12.22 8.54 -12.04
C ASP A 125 11.35 8.72 -13.29
N LYS A 126 10.25 7.96 -13.37
CA LYS A 126 9.23 8.12 -14.41
C LYS A 126 7.83 7.87 -13.88
N VAL A 127 6.83 8.59 -14.39
CA VAL A 127 5.42 8.40 -14.04
C VAL A 127 4.55 8.23 -15.28
N TYR A 128 3.70 7.20 -15.27
CA TYR A 128 2.62 7.00 -16.24
C TYR A 128 1.28 7.37 -15.60
N LEU A 129 0.65 8.40 -16.14
CA LEU A 129 -0.63 8.98 -15.74
C LEU A 129 -1.80 8.21 -16.36
N GLU A 130 -1.93 6.96 -15.98
CA GLU A 130 -2.78 5.99 -16.67
C GLU A 130 -3.86 5.40 -15.75
N PRO A 131 -5.04 5.02 -16.29
CA PRO A 131 -6.08 4.38 -15.50
C PRO A 131 -5.60 3.04 -14.92
N MET A 132 -6.21 2.62 -13.80
CA MET A 132 -5.90 1.36 -13.12
C MET A 132 -6.58 0.17 -13.83
N THR A 133 -6.25 -0.07 -15.10
CA THR A 133 -6.79 -1.18 -15.90
C THR A 133 -5.68 -2.15 -16.31
N GLU A 134 -6.05 -3.41 -16.54
CA GLU A 134 -5.13 -4.46 -17.00
C GLU A 134 -4.43 -4.07 -18.31
N GLU A 135 -5.18 -3.48 -19.24
CA GLU A 135 -4.64 -3.02 -20.53
C GLU A 135 -3.54 -1.97 -20.34
N ALA A 136 -3.78 -0.97 -19.48
CA ALA A 136 -2.86 0.13 -19.29
C ALA A 136 -1.59 -0.31 -18.55
N VAL A 137 -1.73 -1.04 -17.44
CA VAL A 137 -0.57 -1.50 -16.66
C VAL A 137 0.25 -2.54 -17.43
N ALA A 138 -0.38 -3.42 -18.21
CA ALA A 138 0.33 -4.36 -19.08
C ALA A 138 1.06 -3.64 -20.20
N SER A 139 0.52 -2.55 -20.75
CA SER A 139 1.23 -1.74 -21.73
C SER A 139 2.48 -1.09 -21.14
N VAL A 140 2.39 -0.54 -19.92
CA VAL A 140 3.54 0.03 -19.21
C VAL A 140 4.55 -1.07 -18.89
N ALA A 141 4.13 -2.22 -18.36
CA ALA A 141 5.03 -3.33 -18.05
C ALA A 141 5.72 -3.92 -19.29
N ARG A 142 5.05 -3.96 -20.45
CA ARG A 142 5.66 -4.41 -21.71
C ARG A 142 6.77 -3.47 -22.18
N LEU A 143 6.55 -2.16 -22.08
CA LEU A 143 7.54 -1.14 -22.41
C LEU A 143 8.67 -1.11 -21.37
N GLU A 144 8.30 -1.21 -20.10
CA GLU A 144 9.23 -0.97 -18.99
C GLU A 144 10.00 -2.21 -18.53
N ARG A 145 9.47 -3.41 -18.78
CA ARG A 145 10.05 -4.71 -18.37
C ARG A 145 10.64 -4.67 -16.95
N PRO A 146 9.85 -4.27 -15.93
CA PRO A 146 10.37 -4.06 -14.59
C PRO A 146 10.85 -5.38 -13.98
N TYR A 147 11.88 -5.32 -13.12
CA TYR A 147 12.34 -6.49 -12.39
C TYR A 147 11.37 -6.83 -11.23
N TYR A 148 10.92 -5.80 -10.51
CA TYR A 148 9.87 -5.89 -9.49
C TYR A 148 8.66 -5.07 -9.89
N ALA A 149 7.46 -5.57 -9.63
CA ALA A 149 6.23 -4.78 -9.71
C ALA A 149 5.47 -4.87 -8.39
N PHE A 150 5.33 -3.75 -7.69
CA PHE A 150 4.60 -3.66 -6.43
C PHE A 150 3.14 -3.29 -6.71
N VAL A 151 2.22 -4.18 -6.37
CA VAL A 151 0.80 -4.08 -6.72
C VAL A 151 -0.07 -4.15 -5.46
N PRO A 152 -0.99 -3.18 -5.24
CA PRO A 152 -1.96 -3.24 -4.14
C PRO A 152 -2.76 -4.54 -4.14
N ALA A 153 -2.99 -5.14 -2.97
CA ALA A 153 -3.71 -6.43 -2.85
C ALA A 153 -5.09 -6.41 -3.50
N GLY A 154 -5.85 -5.32 -3.41
CA GLY A 154 -7.16 -5.21 -4.07
C GLY A 154 -7.15 -5.15 -5.60
N LYS A 155 -6.00 -5.36 -6.26
CA LYS A 155 -5.78 -5.20 -7.71
C LYS A 155 -5.05 -6.40 -8.33
N HIS A 156 -5.32 -7.61 -7.87
CA HIS A 156 -4.61 -8.83 -8.31
C HIS A 156 -4.67 -9.07 -9.83
N GLU A 157 -5.74 -8.65 -10.50
CA GLU A 157 -5.88 -8.67 -11.97
C GLU A 157 -4.80 -7.84 -12.66
N LEU A 158 -4.43 -6.68 -12.10
CA LEU A 158 -3.34 -5.86 -12.62
C LEU A 158 -2.00 -6.61 -12.54
N GLY A 159 -1.73 -7.26 -11.40
CA GLY A 159 -0.54 -8.12 -11.22
C GLY A 159 -0.47 -9.24 -12.26
N ARG A 160 -1.56 -10.00 -12.43
CA ARG A 160 -1.64 -11.07 -13.44
C ARG A 160 -1.42 -10.55 -14.87
N SER A 161 -1.92 -9.36 -15.18
CA SER A 161 -1.71 -8.74 -16.49
C SER A 161 -0.24 -8.38 -16.75
N ILE A 162 0.50 -7.98 -15.71
CA ILE A 162 1.95 -7.72 -15.76
C ILE A 162 2.71 -9.03 -16.01
N GLU A 163 2.43 -10.07 -15.23
CA GLU A 163 3.12 -11.38 -15.37
C GLU A 163 2.95 -11.97 -16.77
N ARG A 164 1.75 -11.83 -17.36
CA ARG A 164 1.46 -12.31 -18.70
C ARG A 164 2.31 -11.67 -19.79
N VAL A 165 2.63 -10.38 -19.67
CA VAL A 165 3.38 -9.63 -20.70
C VAL A 165 4.86 -9.46 -20.37
N SER A 166 5.23 -9.67 -19.10
CA SER A 166 6.59 -9.62 -18.60
C SER A 166 6.83 -10.77 -17.61
N PRO A 167 6.98 -12.03 -18.09
CA PRO A 167 7.03 -13.22 -17.25
C PRO A 167 8.23 -13.27 -16.29
N THR A 168 9.26 -12.45 -16.52
CA THR A 168 10.43 -12.34 -15.65
C THR A 168 10.24 -11.32 -14.51
N THR A 169 9.18 -10.52 -14.55
CA THR A 169 8.85 -9.57 -13.50
C THR A 169 8.37 -10.29 -12.25
N LYS A 170 8.97 -9.99 -11.11
CA LYS A 170 8.51 -10.45 -9.80
C LYS A 170 7.42 -9.52 -9.29
N VAL A 171 6.17 -9.96 -9.36
CA VAL A 171 5.05 -9.21 -8.78
C VAL A 171 5.05 -9.41 -7.27
N VAL A 172 5.06 -8.28 -6.55
CA VAL A 172 5.03 -8.22 -5.09
C VAL A 172 3.71 -7.58 -4.67
N VAL A 173 2.89 -8.34 -3.96
CA VAL A 173 1.58 -7.85 -3.48
C VAL A 173 1.77 -7.01 -2.22
N ILE A 174 1.18 -5.81 -2.21
CA ILE A 174 1.19 -4.90 -1.07
C ILE A 174 -0.05 -5.17 -0.22
N GLU A 175 0.06 -6.14 0.69
CA GLU A 175 -1.07 -6.55 1.54
C GLU A 175 -1.61 -5.43 2.43
N ALA A 176 -0.76 -4.45 2.78
CA ALA A 176 -1.11 -3.36 3.67
C ALA A 176 -2.22 -2.42 3.13
N THR A 177 -2.47 -2.42 1.82
CA THR A 177 -3.49 -1.52 1.23
C THR A 177 -4.93 -1.98 1.49
N GLN A 178 -5.13 -3.19 2.04
CA GLN A 178 -6.46 -3.67 2.40
C GLN A 178 -7.12 -2.79 3.47
N ILE A 179 -8.45 -2.69 3.42
CA ILE A 179 -9.21 -1.95 4.43
C ILE A 179 -9.12 -2.71 5.76
N PRO A 180 -8.78 -2.03 6.88
CA PRO A 180 -8.76 -2.68 8.19
C PRO A 180 -10.09 -3.35 8.53
N LYS A 181 -10.02 -4.57 9.10
CA LYS A 181 -11.19 -5.23 9.68
C LYS A 181 -11.72 -4.34 10.81
N ASN A 182 -13.03 -4.07 10.82
CA ASN A 182 -13.66 -3.31 11.88
C ASN A 182 -14.05 -4.25 13.03
N VAL A 183 -13.21 -4.35 14.05
CA VAL A 183 -13.54 -5.10 15.26
C VAL A 183 -14.28 -4.17 16.20
N VAL A 184 -15.51 -4.53 16.58
CA VAL A 184 -16.31 -3.78 17.54
C VAL A 184 -16.55 -4.67 18.76
N SER A 185 -16.07 -4.24 19.92
CA SER A 185 -16.09 -5.07 21.13
C SER A 185 -16.58 -4.30 22.36
N SER A 186 -17.32 -4.99 23.24
CA SER A 186 -17.67 -4.49 24.57
C SER A 186 -16.52 -4.61 25.58
N ILE A 187 -15.54 -5.46 25.28
CA ILE A 187 -14.33 -5.70 26.09
C ILE A 187 -13.09 -5.19 25.35
N PRO A 188 -11.99 -4.88 26.05
CA PRO A 188 -10.75 -4.47 25.40
C PRO A 188 -10.30 -5.46 24.33
N THR A 189 -9.66 -4.96 23.29
CA THR A 189 -9.13 -5.71 22.16
C THR A 189 -7.65 -5.37 22.01
N LEU A 190 -6.87 -6.37 21.64
CA LEU A 190 -5.41 -6.25 21.50
C LEU A 190 -4.99 -6.66 20.11
N GLU A 191 -3.93 -6.03 19.62
CA GLU A 191 -3.32 -6.35 18.33
C GLU A 191 -1.84 -6.61 18.60
N PHE A 192 -1.43 -7.88 18.57
CA PHE A 192 -0.01 -8.20 18.54
C PHE A 192 0.50 -7.97 17.13
N ASN A 193 1.64 -7.29 16.99
CA ASN A 193 2.24 -6.98 15.70
C ASN A 193 3.64 -7.59 15.61
N GLY A 194 3.94 -8.23 14.48
CA GLY A 194 5.21 -8.88 14.23
C GLY A 194 5.64 -8.81 12.76
N LEU A 195 6.96 -8.86 12.54
CA LEU A 195 7.53 -9.15 11.22
C LEU A 195 7.89 -10.63 11.18
N PHE A 196 7.48 -11.34 10.15
CA PHE A 196 7.89 -12.72 9.90
C PHE A 196 8.81 -12.77 8.68
N ASP A 197 10.01 -13.32 8.83
CA ASP A 197 10.99 -13.44 7.73
C ASP A 197 10.96 -14.79 7.00
N GLY A 198 10.03 -15.67 7.37
CA GLY A 198 9.96 -17.06 6.89
C GLY A 198 10.55 -18.08 7.88
N GLN A 199 11.27 -17.64 8.91
CA GLN A 199 11.85 -18.51 9.94
C GLN A 199 11.57 -18.01 11.35
N VAL A 200 11.68 -16.70 11.56
CA VAL A 200 11.59 -16.04 12.87
C VAL A 200 10.52 -14.96 12.83
N VAL A 201 9.77 -14.85 13.92
CA VAL A 201 8.86 -13.74 14.19
C VAL A 201 9.59 -12.71 15.06
N TYR A 202 9.79 -11.51 14.55
CA TYR A 202 10.32 -10.36 15.29
C TYR A 202 9.15 -9.57 15.87
N GLN A 203 9.06 -9.52 17.19
CA GLN A 203 8.04 -8.75 17.89
C GLN A 203 8.19 -7.25 17.62
N LEU A 204 7.12 -6.62 17.16
CA LEU A 204 7.01 -5.16 17.01
C LEU A 204 6.20 -4.53 18.15
N GLY A 205 5.49 -5.35 18.93
CA GLY A 205 4.81 -4.98 20.17
C GLY A 205 3.29 -5.13 20.07
N VAL A 206 2.60 -4.76 21.15
CA VAL A 206 1.15 -4.94 21.27
C VAL A 206 0.46 -3.58 21.31
N ILE A 207 -0.58 -3.42 20.49
CA ILE A 207 -1.47 -2.28 20.49
C ILE A 207 -2.73 -2.65 21.29
N GLY A 208 -3.24 -1.73 22.09
CA GLY A 208 -4.56 -1.86 22.72
C GLY A 208 -5.53 -0.87 22.10
N GLU A 209 -6.74 -1.31 21.73
CA GLU A 209 -7.79 -0.39 21.30
C GLU A 209 -8.32 0.41 22.50
N LEU A 210 -8.74 1.64 22.24
CA LEU A 210 -9.38 2.52 23.21
C LEU A 210 -10.88 2.60 22.93
N LYS A 211 -11.66 2.91 23.98
CA LYS A 211 -13.10 3.11 23.80
C LYS A 211 -13.38 4.33 22.92
N ASP A 212 -14.27 4.16 21.96
CA ASP A 212 -14.88 5.26 21.24
C ASP A 212 -15.77 6.07 22.20
N GLN A 213 -15.60 7.40 22.21
CA GLN A 213 -16.31 8.27 23.16
C GLN A 213 -17.80 8.45 22.85
N GLY A 214 -18.27 8.13 21.63
CA GLY A 214 -19.68 8.23 21.25
C GLY A 214 -20.46 6.93 21.47
N VAL A 215 -19.84 5.78 21.24
CA VAL A 215 -20.48 4.45 21.30
C VAL A 215 -20.16 3.69 22.59
N GLY A 216 -19.09 4.06 23.30
CA GLY A 216 -18.65 3.41 24.53
C GLY A 216 -18.07 2.00 24.34
N LYS A 217 -17.81 1.61 23.09
CA LYS A 217 -17.23 0.30 22.68
C LYS A 217 -15.79 0.47 22.21
N TYR A 218 -15.01 -0.60 22.31
CA TYR A 218 -13.68 -0.68 21.73
C TYR A 218 -13.79 -0.87 20.22
N GLN A 219 -13.04 -0.06 19.48
CA GLN A 219 -12.97 -0.10 18.03
C GLN A 219 -11.57 0.30 17.58
N THR A 220 -11.21 -0.18 16.38
CA THR A 220 -9.93 0.05 15.67
C THR A 220 -9.69 1.52 15.26
N LEU A 221 -10.49 2.46 15.80
CA LEU A 221 -10.48 3.89 15.51
C LEU A 221 -9.66 4.70 16.52
N ALA A 222 -9.42 4.16 17.70
CA ALA A 222 -8.56 4.77 18.70
C ALA A 222 -7.67 3.69 19.30
N LYS A 223 -6.37 3.92 19.33
CA LYS A 223 -5.37 2.90 19.68
C LYS A 223 -4.31 3.48 20.59
N ARG A 224 -3.72 2.64 21.43
CA ARG A 224 -2.56 2.97 22.25
C ARG A 224 -1.46 1.94 22.03
N TYR A 225 -0.23 2.44 21.90
CA TYR A 225 0.97 1.62 21.94
C TYR A 225 1.91 2.12 23.07
N PRO A 226 2.59 1.24 23.83
CA PRO A 226 2.24 -0.17 23.95
C PRO A 226 0.89 -0.30 24.68
N ALA A 227 0.23 -1.45 24.51
CA ALA A 227 -0.89 -1.84 25.34
C ALA A 227 -0.45 -1.98 26.81
N HIS A 228 -1.34 -1.64 27.73
CA HIS A 228 -1.15 -1.93 29.15
C HIS A 228 -1.64 -3.33 29.46
N LEU A 229 -0.72 -4.25 29.74
CA LEU A 229 -1.01 -5.66 29.97
C LEU A 229 -0.36 -6.14 31.27
N GLU A 230 -1.07 -7.00 32.00
CA GLU A 230 -0.48 -7.79 33.07
C GLU A 230 0.53 -8.80 32.50
N SER A 231 1.54 -9.18 33.29
CA SER A 231 2.67 -10.02 32.83
C SER A 231 2.23 -11.35 32.22
N ASP A 232 1.25 -12.00 32.83
CA ASP A 232 0.79 -13.33 32.42
C ASP A 232 0.04 -13.26 31.09
N LEU A 233 -0.79 -12.22 30.93
CA LEU A 233 -1.49 -11.94 29.68
C LEU A 233 -0.50 -11.58 28.56
N ALA A 234 0.49 -10.73 28.85
CA ALA A 234 1.52 -10.35 27.88
C ALA A 234 2.31 -11.58 27.36
N THR A 235 2.66 -12.49 28.27
CA THR A 235 3.37 -13.74 27.93
C THR A 235 2.50 -14.63 27.04
N LYS A 236 1.22 -14.81 27.41
CA LYS A 236 0.27 -15.62 26.64
C LYS A 236 0.03 -15.05 25.25
N VAL A 237 -0.24 -13.75 25.14
CA VAL A 237 -0.46 -13.05 23.87
C VAL A 237 0.75 -13.22 22.96
N THR A 238 1.96 -13.01 23.48
CA THR A 238 3.20 -13.14 22.70
C THR A 238 3.39 -14.56 22.17
N ALA A 239 3.39 -15.56 23.06
CA ALA A 239 3.66 -16.95 22.68
C ALA A 239 2.63 -17.51 21.69
N THR A 240 1.36 -17.13 21.84
CA THR A 240 0.30 -17.54 20.92
C THR A 240 0.41 -16.82 19.58
N SER A 241 0.67 -15.52 19.58
CA SER A 241 0.81 -14.74 18.34
C SER A 241 1.99 -15.18 17.49
N GLU A 242 3.15 -15.42 18.10
CA GLU A 242 4.34 -15.89 17.39
C GLU A 242 4.07 -17.22 16.70
N ARG A 243 3.38 -18.15 17.38
CA ARG A 243 2.97 -19.42 16.79
C ARG A 243 2.04 -19.22 15.60
N ALA A 244 1.03 -18.37 15.73
CA ALA A 244 0.05 -18.12 14.68
C ALA A 244 0.68 -17.44 13.45
N ILE A 245 1.59 -16.48 13.67
CA ILE A 245 2.33 -15.80 12.59
C ILE A 245 3.34 -16.75 11.94
N SER A 246 4.03 -17.61 12.69
CA SER A 246 5.01 -18.56 12.12
C SER A 246 4.40 -19.61 11.18
N GLN A 247 3.07 -19.75 11.18
CA GLN A 247 2.33 -20.65 10.29
C GLN A 247 1.98 -20.00 8.94
N GLN A 248 2.24 -18.70 8.76
CA GLN A 248 2.01 -18.04 7.48
C GLN A 248 2.98 -18.55 6.42
N GLU A 249 2.51 -18.74 5.20
CA GLU A 249 3.35 -19.27 4.11
C GLU A 249 4.34 -18.22 3.58
N THR A 250 3.97 -16.94 3.65
CA THR A 250 4.74 -15.84 3.09
C THR A 250 5.39 -14.99 4.17
N PRO A 251 6.63 -14.52 3.97
CA PRO A 251 7.23 -13.50 4.82
C PRO A 251 6.44 -12.18 4.72
N GLY A 252 6.35 -11.43 5.82
CA GLY A 252 5.54 -10.22 5.84
C GLY A 252 5.38 -9.56 7.21
N LEU A 253 4.64 -8.45 7.23
CA LEU A 253 4.19 -7.79 8.46
C LEU A 253 2.79 -8.29 8.81
N TYR A 254 2.65 -8.91 9.98
CA TYR A 254 1.42 -9.55 10.44
C TYR A 254 0.96 -9.04 11.79
N GLN A 255 -0.36 -9.03 11.96
CA GLN A 255 -1.02 -8.75 13.20
C GLN A 255 -1.90 -9.94 13.60
N VAL A 256 -2.01 -10.16 14.90
CA VAL A 256 -2.96 -11.10 15.51
C VAL A 256 -3.93 -10.29 16.36
N LEU A 257 -5.19 -10.31 15.95
CA LEU A 257 -6.27 -9.63 16.66
C LEU A 257 -6.80 -10.53 17.77
N TYR A 258 -6.92 -9.97 18.97
CA TYR A 258 -7.48 -10.63 20.14
C TYR A 258 -8.75 -9.91 20.61
N GLN A 259 -9.79 -10.69 20.86
CA GLN A 259 -10.90 -10.28 21.72
C GLN A 259 -10.60 -10.75 23.15
N ALA A 260 -10.74 -9.90 24.17
CA ALA A 260 -10.22 -10.15 25.53
C ALA A 260 -10.71 -11.43 26.25
N GLU A 261 -11.71 -12.13 25.73
CA GLU A 261 -12.11 -13.46 26.23
C GLU A 261 -11.27 -14.62 25.64
N GLY A 262 -10.32 -14.34 24.75
CA GLY A 262 -9.34 -15.31 24.24
C GLY A 262 -9.90 -16.29 23.20
N VAL A 263 -11.05 -15.98 22.57
CA VAL A 263 -11.82 -16.94 21.76
C VAL A 263 -11.51 -16.86 20.26
N HIS A 264 -10.86 -15.79 19.77
CA HIS A 264 -10.55 -15.67 18.35
C HIS A 264 -9.17 -15.07 18.10
N GLU A 265 -8.30 -15.86 17.48
CA GLU A 265 -7.08 -15.42 16.81
C GLU A 265 -7.41 -15.24 15.34
N ASP A 266 -7.21 -14.04 14.82
CA ASP A 266 -7.32 -13.76 13.39
C ASP A 266 -6.00 -13.13 12.95
N VAL A 267 -5.21 -13.92 12.22
CA VAL A 267 -3.95 -13.46 11.65
C VAL A 267 -4.28 -12.72 10.36
N SER A 268 -3.81 -11.48 10.27
CA SER A 268 -3.94 -10.68 9.05
C SER A 268 -2.67 -9.88 8.80
N PRO A 269 -2.42 -9.46 7.56
CA PRO A 269 -1.37 -8.48 7.29
C PRO A 269 -1.60 -7.18 8.05
N LEU A 270 -0.52 -6.49 8.44
CA LEU A 270 -0.62 -5.13 8.98
C LEU A 270 -1.23 -4.20 7.94
N THR A 271 -2.14 -3.33 8.38
CA THR A 271 -2.79 -2.36 7.52
C THR A 271 -1.92 -1.11 7.33
N ALA A 272 -2.11 -0.36 6.25
CA ALA A 272 -1.34 0.85 6.00
C ALA A 272 -1.42 1.89 7.15
N PRO A 273 -2.59 2.15 7.78
CA PRO A 273 -2.66 2.96 8.99
C PRO A 273 -1.77 2.46 10.13
N ASP A 274 -1.76 1.16 10.38
CA ASP A 274 -0.97 0.54 11.46
C ASP A 274 0.52 0.59 11.16
N ILE A 275 0.92 0.31 9.92
CA ILE A 275 2.31 0.48 9.47
C ILE A 275 2.77 1.93 9.67
N ALA A 276 1.94 2.91 9.29
CA ALA A 276 2.27 4.33 9.42
C ALA A 276 2.36 4.75 10.89
N PHE A 277 1.45 4.27 11.74
CA PHE A 277 1.45 4.53 13.18
C PHE A 277 2.69 3.90 13.83
N MET A 278 2.89 2.59 13.67
CA MET A 278 3.99 1.87 14.28
C MET A 278 5.35 2.34 13.79
N THR A 279 5.50 2.72 12.52
CA THR A 279 6.74 3.31 12.00
C THR A 279 7.14 4.56 12.80
N LYS A 280 6.17 5.43 13.12
CA LYS A 280 6.41 6.66 13.88
C LYS A 280 6.67 6.41 15.35
N VAL A 281 6.08 5.37 15.93
CA VAL A 281 6.21 5.04 17.36
C VAL A 281 7.52 4.30 17.63
N LEU A 282 7.86 3.34 16.77
CA LEU A 282 9.08 2.55 16.88
C LEU A 282 10.33 3.31 16.39
N GLY A 283 10.15 4.39 15.64
CA GLY A 283 11.27 5.10 15.00
C GLY A 283 11.95 4.28 13.89
N MET A 284 11.27 3.25 13.38
CA MET A 284 11.78 2.35 12.35
C MET A 284 10.87 2.39 11.12
N ASN A 285 11.44 2.53 9.93
CA ASN A 285 10.66 2.48 8.69
C ASN A 285 10.26 1.02 8.38
N LEU A 286 9.10 0.59 8.89
CA LEU A 286 8.61 -0.78 8.73
C LEU A 286 8.37 -1.14 7.27
N THR A 287 7.90 -0.18 6.46
CA THR A 287 7.71 -0.40 5.03
C THR A 287 9.03 -0.66 4.31
N ALA A 288 10.08 0.10 4.62
CA ALA A 288 11.41 -0.13 4.04
C ALA A 288 11.98 -1.49 4.46
N ILE A 289 11.81 -1.88 5.73
CA ILE A 289 12.19 -3.21 6.23
C ILE A 289 11.44 -4.30 5.46
N TRP A 290 10.13 -4.15 5.29
CA TRP A 290 9.32 -5.09 4.52
C TRP A 290 9.75 -5.15 3.05
N VAL A 291 10.02 -4.03 2.38
CA VAL A 291 10.53 -4.06 1.00
C VAL A 291 11.85 -4.82 0.93
N ARG A 292 12.81 -4.54 1.82
CA ARG A 292 14.09 -5.28 1.89
C ARG A 292 13.87 -6.78 2.03
N LEU A 293 12.89 -7.19 2.82
CA LEU A 293 12.52 -8.59 2.96
C LEU A 293 12.02 -9.16 1.62
N MET A 294 11.10 -8.47 0.94
CA MET A 294 10.55 -8.91 -0.34
C MET A 294 11.58 -8.94 -1.48
N ILE A 295 12.60 -8.08 -1.44
CA ILE A 295 13.67 -8.05 -2.45
C ILE A 295 14.91 -8.88 -2.07
N GLY A 296 14.93 -9.54 -0.91
CA GLY A 296 16.02 -10.41 -0.48
C GLY A 296 17.26 -9.71 0.09
N HIS A 297 17.09 -8.47 0.58
CA HIS A 297 18.14 -7.62 1.19
C HIS A 297 17.95 -7.43 2.70
N PHE A 298 17.07 -8.20 3.35
CA PHE A 298 16.85 -8.14 4.79
C PHE A 298 17.88 -8.96 5.56
N SER A 299 18.42 -8.40 6.65
CA SER A 299 19.48 -9.04 7.47
C SER A 299 19.14 -9.19 8.95
N GLY A 300 17.93 -8.82 9.40
CA GLY A 300 17.50 -8.87 10.81
C GLY A 300 18.24 -7.89 11.76
N GLN A 301 19.48 -7.51 11.44
CA GLN A 301 20.37 -6.70 12.27
C GLN A 301 19.75 -5.37 12.72
N ALA A 302 18.97 -4.72 11.85
CA ALA A 302 18.31 -3.46 12.20
C ALA A 302 17.26 -3.62 13.32
N LEU A 303 16.52 -4.74 13.32
CA LEU A 303 15.53 -5.04 14.35
C LEU A 303 16.19 -5.48 15.65
N VAL A 304 17.23 -6.31 15.56
CA VAL A 304 18.04 -6.71 16.71
C VAL A 304 18.69 -5.48 17.35
N LYS A 305 19.25 -4.58 16.55
CA LYS A 305 19.83 -3.33 17.05
C LYS A 305 18.77 -2.46 17.74
N ALA A 306 17.60 -2.29 17.13
CA ALA A 306 16.50 -1.52 17.72
C ALA A 306 15.93 -2.13 19.02
N SER A 307 15.97 -3.46 19.16
CA SER A 307 15.60 -4.14 20.40
C SER A 307 16.67 -4.00 21.49
N HIS A 308 17.96 -3.96 21.13
CA HIS A 308 19.08 -3.83 22.07
C HIS A 308 19.39 -2.39 22.49
N GLU A 309 19.20 -1.41 21.61
CA GLU A 309 19.43 0.01 21.90
C GLU A 309 18.33 0.62 22.80
N GLY A 310 17.37 -0.19 23.26
CA GLY A 310 16.35 0.24 24.18
C GLY A 310 15.58 1.42 23.62
N THR A 311 14.85 1.21 22.52
CA THR A 311 13.83 2.19 22.11
C THR A 311 12.92 2.40 23.31
N THR A 312 13.09 3.57 23.91
CA THR A 312 12.41 3.95 25.14
C THR A 312 10.96 4.11 24.75
N TYR A 313 10.12 3.10 24.99
CA TYR A 313 8.72 3.07 24.56
C TYR A 313 7.93 4.19 25.24
N HIS A 314 8.04 5.41 24.71
CA HIS A 314 7.22 6.55 25.07
C HIS A 314 5.91 6.36 24.35
N GLY A 315 4.93 5.81 25.07
CA GLY A 315 3.70 5.35 24.46
C GLY A 315 3.03 6.42 23.60
N ALA A 316 2.24 6.01 22.63
CA ALA A 316 1.54 6.91 21.73
C ALA A 316 0.07 6.53 21.62
N ILE A 317 -0.76 7.54 21.40
CA ILE A 317 -2.18 7.38 21.15
C ILE A 317 -2.44 7.76 19.70
N TYR A 318 -3.12 6.87 18.99
CA TYR A 318 -3.66 7.10 17.66
C TYR A 318 -5.16 7.36 17.78
N ARG A 319 -5.67 8.36 17.05
CA ARG A 319 -7.11 8.64 16.93
C ARG A 319 -7.46 8.92 15.47
N ALA A 320 -8.37 8.13 14.92
CA ALA A 320 -8.91 8.32 13.59
C ALA A 320 -9.68 9.65 13.51
N HIS A 321 -9.58 10.30 12.36
CA HIS A 321 -10.23 11.56 12.04
C HIS A 321 -11.30 11.34 10.97
N PHE A 322 -12.43 12.03 11.13
CA PHE A 322 -13.63 11.88 10.31
C PHE A 322 -14.10 13.24 9.79
N PRO A 323 -14.69 13.30 8.58
CA PRO A 323 -15.08 14.56 7.97
C PRO A 323 -16.45 15.08 8.43
N TYR A 324 -17.10 14.42 9.40
CA TYR A 324 -18.51 14.65 9.70
C TYR A 324 -18.82 16.08 10.15
N ALA A 325 -17.93 16.68 10.95
CA ALA A 325 -18.09 18.05 11.42
C ALA A 325 -18.06 19.06 10.27
N ASP A 326 -17.12 18.87 9.33
CA ASP A 326 -16.94 19.73 8.16
C ASP A 326 -18.15 19.69 7.21
N TYR A 327 -18.86 18.57 7.18
CA TYR A 327 -20.09 18.40 6.39
C TYR A 327 -21.39 18.65 7.20
N HIS A 328 -21.29 19.14 8.44
CA HIS A 328 -22.44 19.36 9.33
C HIS A 328 -23.32 18.10 9.53
N LEU A 329 -22.71 16.91 9.51
CA LEU A 329 -23.41 15.65 9.65
C LEU A 329 -23.47 15.22 11.12
N THR A 330 -24.68 15.13 11.68
CA THR A 330 -24.95 14.58 13.01
C THR A 330 -25.50 13.15 12.87
N ASN A 331 -25.05 12.20 13.71
CA ASN A 331 -25.46 10.77 13.73
C ASN A 331 -24.79 9.82 12.71
N GLN A 332 -23.60 10.14 12.22
CA GLN A 332 -22.84 9.20 11.38
C GLN A 332 -22.18 8.10 12.23
N LYS A 333 -22.20 6.87 11.71
CA LYS A 333 -21.46 5.75 12.33
C LYS A 333 -20.00 5.82 11.92
N SER A 334 -19.10 6.01 12.88
CA SER A 334 -17.66 5.91 12.65
C SER A 334 -17.27 4.48 12.31
N ALA A 335 -16.47 4.30 11.25
CA ALA A 335 -15.94 3.01 10.82
C ALA A 335 -14.61 3.22 10.08
N PRO A 336 -13.73 2.20 10.00
CA PRO A 336 -12.47 2.31 9.24
C PRO A 336 -12.65 2.80 7.80
N ALA A 337 -13.75 2.44 7.14
CA ALA A 337 -14.06 2.85 5.76
C ALA A 337 -14.45 4.33 5.59
N THR A 338 -14.72 5.07 6.68
CA THR A 338 -15.12 6.49 6.63
C THR A 338 -14.05 7.44 7.17
N VAL A 339 -12.88 6.91 7.53
CA VAL A 339 -11.73 7.67 8.03
C VAL A 339 -11.15 8.56 6.91
N ILE A 340 -10.64 9.74 7.26
CA ILE A 340 -9.92 10.63 6.32
C ILE A 340 -8.45 10.84 6.71
N GLY A 341 -8.09 10.50 7.95
CA GLY A 341 -6.75 10.65 8.49
C GLY A 341 -6.71 10.24 9.95
N ALA A 342 -5.63 10.57 10.64
CA ALA A 342 -5.50 10.32 12.06
C ALA A 342 -4.52 11.27 12.73
N GLN A 343 -4.75 11.50 14.02
CA GLN A 343 -3.84 12.20 14.90
C GLN A 343 -3.03 11.19 15.72
N ILE A 344 -1.74 11.46 15.89
CA ILE A 344 -0.84 10.66 16.73
C ILE A 344 -0.27 11.57 17.80
N GLU A 345 -0.56 11.26 19.06
CA GLU A 345 -0.07 11.97 20.23
C GLU A 345 0.97 11.10 20.93
N ARG A 346 2.19 11.61 21.08
CA ARG A 346 3.24 10.92 21.84
C ARG A 346 3.13 11.31 23.31
N ALA A 347 3.21 10.34 24.20
CA ALA A 347 3.30 10.60 25.63
C ALA A 347 4.65 11.25 25.95
N ASN A 348 4.61 12.44 26.55
CA ASN A 348 5.82 13.08 27.07
C ASN A 348 6.26 12.39 28.36
N LYS A 349 7.56 12.46 28.66
CA LYS A 349 8.26 11.81 29.79
C LYS A 349 7.79 12.22 31.21
N GLY A 350 6.61 12.83 31.36
CA GLY A 350 6.10 13.35 32.63
C GLY A 350 4.57 13.47 32.74
N SER A 351 3.80 12.87 31.84
CA SER A 351 2.32 12.87 31.91
C SER A 351 1.76 11.48 32.23
N GLU A 352 2.34 10.81 33.23
CA GLU A 352 1.77 9.61 33.87
C GLU A 352 1.11 10.00 35.21
N GLN A 353 0.16 10.93 35.15
CA GLN A 353 -0.83 11.14 36.22
C GLN A 353 -2.23 11.06 35.64
#